data_AF-A0A1G2P5S9-F1
#
_entry.id   AF-A0A1G2P5S9-F1
#
_cell.length_a   1.000
_cell.length_b   1.000
_cell.length_c   1.000
_cell.angle_alpha   90.00
_cell.angle_beta   90.00
_cell.angle_gamma   90.00
#
_symmetry.space_group_name_H-M   'P 1'
#
loop_
_entity.id
_entity.type
_entity.pdbx_description
1 polymer ?
#
loop_
_entity_poly.entity_id
_entity_poly.type
_entity_poly.pdbx_seq_one_letter_code
_entity_poly.pdbx_strand_id
1 'polypeptide(L)'
;MFLKSNGQKGFTLIELLVVISIISLLSSVVLSSVSSARLKAKDSKKMLELKQLIISLERYYMDTNSLPPNVNAVNGWCIIGQSYSGSVCAGGLISSGYFGSLPVSPDTNLYYYYDYGTYGLVASRFNPQRYGPGTRGLHCSDATGGASDKWYCLEFNK
;
A
#
# COMPACT_ATOMS: atom_id res chain seq x y z
N MET A 1 9.94 -17.36 70.84
CA MET A 1 9.72 -17.64 69.40
C MET A 1 10.58 -16.68 68.62
N PHE A 2 11.70 -17.14 68.07
CA PHE A 2 12.66 -16.29 67.34
C PHE A 2 12.27 -16.22 65.86
N LEU A 3 11.94 -15.03 65.37
CA LEU A 3 11.67 -14.79 63.95
C LEU A 3 13.00 -14.62 63.21
N LYS A 4 13.33 -15.60 62.38
CA LYS A 4 14.51 -15.60 61.51
C LYS A 4 14.28 -14.60 60.37
N SER A 5 14.97 -13.46 60.43
CA SER A 5 15.02 -12.49 59.32
C SER A 5 15.75 -13.13 58.14
N ASN A 6 15.00 -13.47 57.08
CA ASN A 6 15.59 -13.84 55.79
C ASN A 6 16.19 -12.57 55.19
N GLY A 7 17.52 -12.50 55.14
CA GLY A 7 18.26 -11.36 54.59
C GLY A 7 17.79 -11.06 53.16
N GLN A 8 16.99 -10.01 53.01
CA GLN A 8 16.58 -9.50 51.71
C GLN A 8 17.82 -8.90 51.05
N LYS A 9 18.32 -9.56 50.01
CA LYS A 9 19.43 -9.07 49.20
C LYS A 9 18.95 -7.83 48.44
N GLY A 10 19.50 -6.67 48.74
CA GLY A 10 19.26 -5.44 47.98
C GLY A 10 19.95 -5.51 46.62
N PHE A 11 19.34 -4.91 45.60
CA PHE A 11 19.96 -4.71 44.29
C PHE A 11 21.14 -3.77 44.41
N THR A 12 22.27 -4.13 43.81
CA THR A 12 23.42 -3.22 43.71
C THR A 12 23.21 -2.23 42.56
N LEU A 13 23.76 -1.02 42.72
CA LEU A 13 23.74 0.02 41.69
C LEU A 13 24.38 -0.46 40.37
N ILE A 14 25.42 -1.30 40.48
CA ILE A 14 26.12 -1.86 39.32
C ILE A 14 25.28 -2.90 38.58
N GLU A 15 24.51 -3.73 39.29
CA GLU A 15 23.59 -4.68 38.66
C GLU A 15 22.53 -3.95 37.84
N LEU A 16 21.98 -2.86 38.37
CA LEU A 16 20.97 -2.08 37.64
C LEU A 16 21.60 -1.36 36.43
N LEU A 17 22.82 -0.85 36.56
CA LEU A 17 23.54 -0.17 35.49
C LEU A 17 23.83 -1.11 34.32
N VAL A 18 24.32 -2.34 34.58
CA VAL A 18 24.59 -3.32 33.52
C VAL A 18 23.32 -3.71 32.78
N VAL A 19 22.19 -3.86 33.50
CA VAL A 19 20.91 -4.25 32.89
C VAL A 19 20.41 -3.19 31.90
N ILE A 20 20.41 -1.91 32.29
CA ILE A 20 19.98 -0.84 31.37
C ILE A 20 20.92 -0.71 30.18
N SER A 21 22.22 -0.95 30.37
CA SER A 21 23.20 -0.96 29.28
C SER A 21 22.88 -2.06 28.26
N ILE A 22 22.58 -3.28 28.71
CA ILE A 22 22.23 -4.39 27.81
C ILE A 22 20.88 -4.16 27.12
N ILE A 23 19.86 -3.69 27.85
CA ILE A 23 18.53 -3.40 27.26
C ILE A 23 18.63 -2.33 26.17
N SER A 24 19.43 -1.27 26.38
CA SER A 24 19.59 -0.20 25.39
C SER A 24 20.27 -0.69 24.10
N LEU A 25 21.29 -1.54 24.23
CA LEU A 25 21.98 -2.16 23.09
C LEU A 25 21.03 -3.03 22.27
N LEU A 26 20.29 -3.93 22.92
CA LEU A 26 19.34 -4.82 22.24
C LEU A 26 18.19 -4.02 21.60
N SER A 27 17.66 -3.01 22.30
CA SER A 27 16.53 -2.20 21.82
C SER A 27 16.88 -1.42 20.55
N SER A 28 18.10 -0.90 20.44
CA SER A 28 18.58 -0.17 19.24
C SER A 28 18.53 -1.03 17.97
N VAL A 29 18.96 -2.28 18.05
CA VAL A 29 18.94 -3.23 16.92
C VAL A 29 17.50 -3.58 16.53
N VAL A 30 16.62 -3.78 17.52
CA VAL A 30 15.20 -4.10 17.26
C VAL A 30 14.50 -2.94 16.54
N LEU A 31 14.69 -1.69 16.97
CA LEU A 31 14.06 -0.51 16.36
C LEU A 31 14.40 -0.34 14.87
N SER A 32 15.66 -0.56 14.50
CA SER A 32 16.09 -0.48 13.09
C SER A 32 15.43 -1.57 12.24
N SER A 33 15.34 -2.80 12.75
CA SER A 33 14.71 -3.92 12.04
C SER A 33 13.21 -3.76 11.83
N VAL A 34 12.49 -3.21 12.82
CA VAL A 34 11.02 -3.00 12.76
C VAL A 34 10.65 -1.95 11.72
N SER A 35 11.48 -0.92 11.56
CA SER A 35 11.23 0.15 10.58
C SER A 35 11.24 -0.40 9.14
N SER A 36 12.22 -1.24 8.80
CA SER A 36 12.29 -1.90 7.49
C SER A 36 11.16 -2.92 7.28
N ALA A 37 10.79 -3.67 8.32
CA ALA A 37 9.68 -4.63 8.25
C ALA A 37 8.34 -3.95 7.94
N ARG A 38 8.06 -2.78 8.55
CA ARG A 38 6.85 -2.00 8.28
C ARG A 38 6.76 -1.54 6.83
N LEU A 39 7.87 -1.12 6.22
CA LEU A 39 7.90 -0.72 4.81
C LEU A 39 7.58 -1.91 3.89
N LYS A 40 8.19 -3.08 4.15
CA LYS A 40 7.89 -4.31 3.38
C LYS A 40 6.43 -4.76 3.54
N ALA A 41 5.86 -4.62 4.73
CA ALA A 41 4.45 -4.94 4.97
C ALA A 41 3.51 -4.01 4.19
N LYS A 42 3.82 -2.69 4.13
CA LYS A 42 3.08 -1.74 3.30
C LYS A 42 3.13 -2.10 1.82
N ASP A 43 4.32 -2.42 1.30
CA ASP A 43 4.52 -2.84 -0.09
C ASP A 43 3.72 -4.12 -0.41
N SER A 44 3.75 -5.10 0.50
CA SER A 44 3.00 -6.35 0.34
C SER A 44 1.48 -6.12 0.34
N LYS A 45 0.99 -5.22 1.21
CA LYS A 45 -0.43 -4.84 1.25
C LYS A 45 -0.87 -4.17 -0.05
N LYS A 46 -0.08 -3.24 -0.60
CA LYS A 46 -0.37 -2.58 -1.89
C LYS A 46 -0.49 -3.59 -3.03
N MET A 47 0.45 -4.53 -3.11
CA MET A 47 0.42 -5.58 -4.12
C MET A 47 -0.82 -6.47 -3.98
N LEU A 48 -1.22 -6.80 -2.75
CA LEU A 48 -2.43 -7.58 -2.50
C LEU A 48 -3.69 -6.83 -2.94
N GLU A 49 -3.83 -5.56 -2.58
CA GLU A 49 -4.97 -4.71 -2.95
C GLU A 49 -5.08 -4.56 -4.47
N LEU A 50 -3.96 -4.35 -5.17
CA LEU A 50 -3.93 -4.33 -6.64
C LEU A 50 -4.42 -5.64 -7.26
N LYS A 51 -3.95 -6.79 -6.76
CA LYS A 51 -4.40 -8.10 -7.25
C LYS A 51 -5.90 -8.31 -7.03
N GLN A 52 -6.40 -7.93 -5.86
CA GLN A 52 -7.83 -8.02 -5.55
C GLN A 52 -8.67 -7.13 -6.48
N LEU A 53 -8.21 -5.92 -6.77
CA LEU A 53 -8.89 -5.02 -7.70
C LEU A 53 -8.96 -5.61 -9.12
N ILE A 54 -7.88 -6.23 -9.61
CA ILE A 54 -7.88 -6.84 -10.95
C ILE A 54 -8.86 -7.99 -11.04
N ILE A 55 -8.84 -8.91 -10.07
CA ILE A 55 -9.79 -10.02 -10.03
C ILE A 55 -11.24 -9.48 -10.04
N SER A 56 -11.47 -8.35 -9.38
CA SER A 56 -12.80 -7.73 -9.32
C SER A 56 -13.19 -7.05 -10.63
N LEU A 57 -12.24 -6.40 -11.30
CA LEU A 57 -12.41 -5.84 -12.64
C LEU A 57 -12.67 -6.92 -13.68
N GLU A 58 -11.93 -8.02 -13.63
CA GLU A 58 -12.12 -9.20 -14.49
C GLU A 58 -13.53 -9.76 -14.29
N ARG A 59 -13.99 -9.96 -13.05
CA ARG A 59 -15.36 -10.42 -12.77
C ARG A 59 -16.42 -9.46 -13.29
N TYR A 60 -16.24 -8.17 -13.06
CA TYR A 60 -17.15 -7.15 -13.58
C TYR A 60 -17.22 -7.18 -15.12
N TYR A 61 -16.08 -7.38 -15.78
CA TYR A 61 -16.01 -7.48 -17.23
C TYR A 61 -16.71 -8.73 -17.76
N MET A 62 -16.48 -9.88 -17.11
CA MET A 62 -17.13 -11.15 -17.48
C MET A 62 -18.66 -11.07 -17.40
N ASP A 63 -19.18 -10.32 -16.44
CA ASP A 63 -20.63 -10.24 -16.22
C ASP A 63 -21.31 -9.13 -17.04
N THR A 64 -20.64 -7.98 -17.23
CA THR A 64 -21.25 -6.81 -17.90
C THR A 64 -20.77 -6.61 -19.33
N ASN A 65 -19.78 -7.38 -19.81
CA ASN A 65 -19.04 -7.16 -21.06
C ASN A 65 -18.47 -5.74 -21.22
N SER A 66 -18.38 -5.01 -20.11
CA SER A 66 -17.94 -3.63 -20.03
C SER A 66 -17.05 -3.49 -18.81
N LEU A 67 -16.18 -2.49 -18.78
CA LEU A 67 -15.40 -2.17 -17.58
C LEU A 67 -16.05 -0.99 -16.84
N PRO A 68 -15.81 -0.86 -15.53
CA PRO A 68 -16.35 0.26 -14.79
C PRO A 68 -15.75 1.56 -15.35
N PRO A 69 -16.56 2.62 -15.47
CA PRO A 69 -16.12 3.85 -16.10
C PRO A 69 -14.95 4.50 -15.34
N ASN A 70 -13.95 4.96 -16.09
CA ASN A 70 -12.85 5.79 -15.59
C ASN A 70 -13.32 7.25 -15.46
N VAL A 71 -14.29 7.50 -14.57
CA VAL A 71 -14.86 8.85 -14.43
C VAL A 71 -13.75 9.86 -14.11
N ASN A 72 -13.71 10.93 -14.90
CA ASN A 72 -12.75 12.03 -14.80
C ASN A 72 -11.31 11.64 -15.16
N ALA A 73 -11.19 10.79 -16.17
CA ALA A 73 -9.96 10.49 -16.87
C ALA A 73 -9.30 11.73 -17.48
N VAL A 74 -8.46 12.43 -16.71
CA VAL A 74 -7.57 13.43 -17.28
C VAL A 74 -6.48 12.66 -18.00
N ASN A 75 -6.53 12.67 -19.34
CA ASN A 75 -5.70 11.80 -20.16
C ASN A 75 -5.91 10.32 -19.79
N GLY A 76 -7.14 9.79 -19.78
CA GLY A 76 -7.34 8.33 -19.63
C GLY A 76 -7.14 7.75 -18.21
N TRP A 77 -6.61 8.51 -17.24
CA TRP A 77 -6.35 8.05 -15.87
C TRP A 77 -7.34 8.58 -14.84
N CYS A 78 -7.79 7.73 -13.93
CA CYS A 78 -8.43 8.18 -12.70
C CYS A 78 -7.83 7.50 -11.47
N ILE A 79 -7.96 8.16 -10.32
CA ILE A 79 -7.51 7.63 -9.04
C ILE A 79 -8.65 6.83 -8.41
N ILE A 80 -8.40 5.56 -8.09
CA ILE A 80 -9.43 4.66 -7.55
C ILE A 80 -9.99 5.22 -6.23
N GLY A 81 -11.32 5.27 -6.12
CA GLY A 81 -12.01 5.75 -4.92
C GLY A 81 -12.06 7.28 -4.77
N GLN A 82 -11.38 8.05 -5.64
CA GLN A 82 -11.56 9.50 -5.69
C GLN A 82 -12.91 9.85 -6.33
N SER A 83 -13.60 10.80 -5.71
CA SER A 83 -14.83 11.39 -6.23
C SER A 83 -14.49 12.63 -7.03
N TYR A 84 -15.03 12.76 -8.23
CA TYR A 84 -14.96 13.99 -9.00
C TYR A 84 -16.29 14.22 -9.70
N SER A 85 -16.82 15.45 -9.53
CA SER A 85 -18.13 15.86 -10.03
C SER A 85 -19.27 14.86 -9.70
N GLY A 86 -19.26 14.29 -8.49
CA GLY A 86 -20.29 13.35 -8.02
C GLY A 86 -20.14 11.90 -8.50
N SER A 87 -19.09 11.58 -9.28
CA SER A 87 -18.81 10.23 -9.75
C SER A 87 -17.50 9.70 -9.15
N VAL A 88 -17.48 8.42 -8.77
CA VAL A 88 -16.30 7.76 -8.16
C VAL A 88 -15.58 6.89 -9.19
N CYS A 89 -14.27 7.08 -9.34
CA CYS A 89 -13.43 6.23 -10.19
C CYS A 89 -13.49 4.76 -9.72
N ALA A 90 -13.80 3.86 -10.66
CA ALA A 90 -14.10 2.44 -10.38
C ALA A 90 -15.30 2.22 -9.44
N GLY A 91 -16.19 3.22 -9.27
CA GLY A 91 -17.39 3.12 -8.43
C GLY A 91 -18.38 2.05 -8.87
N GLY A 92 -18.37 1.68 -10.16
CA GLY A 92 -19.16 0.57 -10.70
C GLY A 92 -18.88 -0.77 -10.02
N LEU A 93 -17.66 -0.99 -9.51
CA LEU A 93 -17.30 -2.19 -8.75
C LEU A 93 -18.06 -2.28 -7.42
N ILE A 94 -18.24 -1.16 -6.73
CA ILE A 94 -19.00 -1.11 -5.48
C ILE A 94 -20.49 -1.24 -5.78
N SER A 95 -21.00 -0.45 -6.74
CA SER A 95 -22.43 -0.44 -7.09
C SER A 95 -22.91 -1.82 -7.56
N SER A 96 -22.02 -2.62 -8.15
CA SER A 96 -22.37 -3.95 -8.67
C SER A 96 -21.96 -5.08 -7.74
N GLY A 97 -21.45 -4.76 -6.54
CA GLY A 97 -21.16 -5.75 -5.49
C GLY A 97 -19.88 -6.58 -5.69
N TYR A 98 -19.03 -6.26 -6.67
CA TYR A 98 -17.74 -6.94 -6.87
C TYR A 98 -16.69 -6.51 -5.86
N PHE A 99 -16.90 -5.37 -5.19
CA PHE A 99 -15.99 -4.85 -4.18
C PHE A 99 -16.74 -4.19 -3.02
N GLY A 100 -16.40 -4.53 -1.78
CA GLY A 100 -17.09 -3.98 -0.60
C GLY A 100 -16.74 -2.52 -0.31
N SER A 101 -15.48 -2.13 -0.53
CA SER A 101 -15.01 -0.76 -0.37
C SER A 101 -13.71 -0.60 -1.12
N LEU A 102 -13.61 0.35 -2.05
CA LEU A 102 -12.38 0.56 -2.81
C LEU A 102 -11.21 0.85 -1.87
N PRO A 103 -10.01 0.28 -2.13
CA PRO A 103 -8.87 0.50 -1.27
C PRO A 103 -8.44 1.96 -1.42
N VAL A 104 -8.62 2.73 -0.36
CA VAL A 104 -8.05 4.08 -0.27
C VAL A 104 -6.72 3.91 0.43
N SER A 105 -5.63 4.19 -0.28
CA SER A 105 -4.31 4.20 0.34
C SER A 105 -4.31 5.25 1.47
N PRO A 106 -4.00 4.89 2.72
CA PRO A 106 -3.87 5.86 3.82
C PRO A 106 -2.63 6.75 3.63
N ASP A 107 -1.72 6.33 2.76
CA ASP A 107 -0.61 7.12 2.28
C ASP A 107 -1.05 7.91 1.03
N THR A 108 -0.32 8.98 0.72
CA THR A 108 -0.44 9.75 -0.52
C THR A 108 -0.11 8.94 -1.81
N ASN A 109 0.22 7.65 -1.68
CA ASN A 109 0.53 6.73 -2.78
C ASN A 109 -0.74 6.14 -3.40
N LEU A 110 -1.29 6.86 -4.37
CA LEU A 110 -2.58 6.58 -4.98
C LEU A 110 -2.56 5.37 -5.93
N TYR A 111 -3.68 4.66 -5.99
CA TYR A 111 -3.97 3.67 -7.03
C TYR A 111 -4.55 4.37 -8.25
N TYR A 112 -3.98 4.13 -9.43
CA TYR A 112 -4.47 4.69 -10.68
C TYR A 112 -5.03 3.56 -11.56
N TYR A 113 -6.13 3.89 -12.23
CA TYR A 113 -6.79 3.08 -13.23
C TYR A 113 -6.73 3.83 -14.56
N TYR A 114 -6.37 3.13 -15.65
CA TYR A 114 -6.35 3.72 -16.99
C TYR A 114 -7.07 2.86 -18.03
N ASP A 115 -7.57 3.55 -19.06
CA ASP A 115 -8.25 2.97 -20.23
C ASP A 115 -7.69 3.62 -21.49
N TYR A 116 -6.76 2.92 -22.16
CA TYR A 116 -6.11 3.36 -23.40
C TYR A 116 -6.01 2.21 -24.42
N GLY A 117 -7.12 1.50 -24.65
CA GLY A 117 -7.15 0.32 -25.54
C GLY A 117 -6.59 -0.95 -24.90
N THR A 118 -5.72 -0.82 -23.90
CA THR A 118 -5.39 -1.82 -22.88
C THR A 118 -5.74 -1.26 -21.51
N TYR A 119 -6.26 -2.10 -20.62
CA TYR A 119 -6.65 -1.70 -19.27
C TYR A 119 -5.57 -2.11 -18.28
N GLY A 120 -5.30 -1.26 -17.31
CA GLY A 120 -4.35 -1.61 -16.26
C GLY A 120 -4.52 -0.80 -14.98
N LEU A 121 -3.93 -1.36 -13.93
CA LEU A 121 -3.84 -0.75 -12.62
C LEU A 121 -2.38 -0.48 -12.29
N VAL A 122 -2.11 0.71 -11.78
CA VAL A 122 -0.78 1.08 -11.29
C VAL A 122 -0.84 1.65 -9.87
N ALA A 123 0.16 1.31 -9.04
CA ALA A 123 0.33 1.88 -7.70
C ALA A 123 1.76 2.40 -7.51
N SER A 124 1.91 3.55 -6.84
CA SER A 124 3.24 4.13 -6.56
C SER A 124 3.92 3.45 -5.35
N ARG A 125 5.22 3.15 -5.51
CA ARG A 125 6.07 2.58 -4.45
C ARG A 125 6.67 3.64 -3.54
N PHE A 126 7.19 4.75 -4.10
CA PHE A 126 8.09 5.65 -3.37
C PHE A 126 7.73 7.14 -3.27
N ASN A 127 6.75 7.68 -4.00
CA ASN A 127 6.42 9.10 -3.84
C ASN A 127 5.02 9.42 -4.37
N PRO A 128 4.20 10.16 -3.60
CA PRO A 128 3.03 10.87 -4.13
C PRO A 128 3.45 12.07 -4.96
N GLN A 129 4.05 11.88 -6.13
CA GLN A 129 4.07 13.00 -7.06
C GLN A 129 2.60 13.38 -7.32
N ARG A 130 2.27 14.64 -7.03
CA ARG A 130 0.94 15.27 -7.22
C ARG A 130 0.46 15.20 -8.67
N TYR A 131 1.38 14.90 -9.57
CA TYR A 131 1.17 14.51 -10.94
C TYR A 131 1.47 13.01 -10.99
N GLY A 132 0.54 12.23 -11.55
CA GLY A 132 0.69 10.79 -11.79
C GLY A 132 1.92 10.45 -12.64
N PRO A 133 2.01 9.25 -13.25
CA PRO A 133 3.11 8.94 -14.16
C PRO A 133 3.27 10.11 -15.15
N GLY A 134 4.46 10.71 -15.17
CA GLY A 134 4.75 11.84 -16.04
C GLY A 134 4.38 11.50 -17.48
N THR A 135 3.96 12.50 -18.24
CA THR A 135 3.33 12.44 -19.58
C THR A 135 4.16 11.77 -20.70
N ARG A 136 5.18 10.97 -20.37
CA ARG A 136 6.04 10.26 -21.32
C ARG A 136 6.19 8.82 -20.87
N GLY A 137 5.10 8.07 -21.00
CA GLY A 137 5.09 6.64 -20.85
C GLY A 137 3.89 6.15 -20.06
N LEU A 138 2.88 5.67 -20.77
CA LEU A 138 1.49 5.64 -20.30
C LEU A 138 0.87 4.23 -20.28
N HIS A 139 1.69 3.19 -20.40
CA HIS A 139 1.36 1.78 -20.12
C HIS A 139 2.34 1.21 -19.10
N CYS A 140 2.07 0.03 -18.53
CA CYS A 140 3.04 -0.64 -17.65
C CYS A 140 4.39 -0.89 -18.37
N SER A 141 4.36 -0.97 -19.70
CA SER A 141 5.55 -1.02 -20.57
C SER A 141 6.40 0.25 -20.56
N ASP A 142 5.79 1.41 -20.34
CA ASP A 142 6.46 2.70 -20.44
C ASP A 142 6.76 3.34 -19.07
N ALA A 143 6.17 2.79 -18.00
CA ALA A 143 6.63 3.01 -16.62
C ALA A 143 8.12 2.62 -16.43
N THR A 144 8.70 1.93 -17.42
CA THR A 144 10.12 1.59 -17.53
C THR A 144 10.99 2.75 -18.04
N GLY A 145 10.42 3.83 -18.56
CA GLY A 145 11.11 5.01 -19.11
C GLY A 145 11.72 5.97 -18.08
N GLY A 146 12.18 5.48 -16.93
CA GLY A 146 12.94 6.29 -15.97
C GLY A 146 13.02 5.77 -14.53
N ALA A 147 12.29 4.71 -14.16
CA ALA A 147 12.59 3.79 -13.05
C ALA A 147 11.42 2.80 -12.86
N SER A 148 11.55 1.62 -13.48
CA SER A 148 10.73 0.43 -13.24
C SER A 148 10.54 0.08 -11.76
N ASP A 149 11.47 0.52 -10.91
CA ASP A 149 11.51 0.15 -9.49
C ASP A 149 10.53 0.95 -8.62
N LYS A 150 9.87 1.95 -9.21
CA LYS A 150 9.02 2.93 -8.50
C LYS A 150 7.52 2.64 -8.56
N TRP A 151 7.07 1.65 -9.34
CA TRP A 151 5.65 1.38 -9.58
C TRP A 151 5.33 -0.12 -9.54
N TYR A 152 4.16 -0.45 -9.00
CA TYR A 152 3.53 -1.77 -9.16
C TYR A 152 2.50 -1.67 -10.26
N CYS A 153 2.62 -2.55 -11.25
CA CYS A 153 1.95 -2.45 -12.52
C CYS A 153 1.33 -3.81 -12.84
N LEU A 154 0.05 -3.83 -13.16
CA LEU A 154 -0.66 -5.04 -13.55
C LEU A 154 -1.66 -4.68 -14.65
N GLU A 155 -1.51 -5.32 -15.81
CA GLU A 155 -2.35 -5.10 -16.99
C GLU A 155 -3.24 -6.32 -17.23
N PHE A 156 -4.41 -6.05 -17.83
CA PHE A 156 -5.31 -7.07 -18.34
C PHE A 156 -5.65 -6.75 -19.78
N ASN A 157 -5.59 -7.77 -20.64
CA ASN A 157 -5.94 -7.63 -22.05
C ASN A 157 -7.42 -7.96 -22.25
N LYS A 158 -8.09 -7.17 -23.10
CA LYS A 158 -9.51 -7.31 -23.44
C LYS A 158 -9.80 -8.63 -24.15
#